data_AF-A0A0P1KR31-F1
#
_entry.id   AF-A0A0P1KR31-F1
#
_cell.length_a   1.000
_cell.length_b   1.000
_cell.length_c   1.000
_cell.angle_alpha   90.00
_cell.angle_beta   90.00
_cell.angle_gamma   90.00
#
_symmetry.space_group_name_H-M   'P 1'
#
loop_
_entity.id
_entity.type
_entity.pdbx_description
1 polymer ?
#
loop_
_entity_poly.entity_id
_entity_poly.type
_entity_poly.pdbx_seq_one_letter_code
_entity_poly.pdbx_strand_id
1 'polypeptide(L)'
;MSDASSMRRPVEIQEFKAVIKDLPDAQLTKIRSELENSMRHLDRSNLRLKKYIAKIEGKREDTPDGMDQDELDKVDANDLQLFEDSYRENEIVLRNHYERLEALDLEASYRERGARSAPSAASASSQSHSTRAPAFDSDNTGGDTNAPNSVYL
;
A
#
# COMPACT_ATOMS: atom_id res chain seq x y z
N MET A 1 -15.50 5.34 11.04
CA MET A 1 -14.16 5.33 10.40
C MET A 1 -13.34 4.33 11.17
N SER A 2 -13.27 3.11 10.63
CA SER A 2 -12.63 1.97 11.29
C SER A 2 -11.21 1.92 10.79
N ASP A 3 -10.29 2.50 11.56
CA ASP A 3 -8.87 2.45 11.27
C ASP A 3 -8.41 1.00 11.11
N ALA A 4 -7.46 0.80 10.20
CA ALA A 4 -6.85 -0.46 9.77
C ALA A 4 -6.04 -1.18 10.87
N SER A 5 -6.54 -1.20 12.12
CA SER A 5 -5.94 -1.89 13.26
C SER A 5 -5.98 -3.42 13.15
N SER A 6 -6.51 -3.98 12.05
CA SER A 6 -6.49 -5.41 11.77
C SER A 6 -5.18 -5.91 11.13
N MET A 7 -4.25 -5.02 10.77
CA MET A 7 -3.00 -5.40 10.09
C MET A 7 -2.01 -6.21 10.95
N ARG A 8 -2.35 -6.52 12.22
CA ARG A 8 -1.56 -7.38 13.11
C ARG A 8 -1.79 -8.89 12.95
N ARG A 9 -2.74 -9.32 12.11
CA ARG A 9 -2.91 -10.74 11.75
C ARG A 9 -2.35 -11.01 10.34
N PRO A 10 -1.94 -12.25 10.04
CA PRO A 10 -1.78 -12.70 8.66
C PRO A 10 -3.13 -12.53 7.95
N VAL A 11 -3.30 -11.42 7.24
CA VAL A 11 -4.42 -11.16 6.33
C VAL A 11 -4.21 -12.05 5.12
N GLU A 12 -5.28 -12.72 4.71
CA GLU A 12 -5.26 -13.52 3.51
C GLU A 12 -4.91 -12.64 2.31
N ILE A 13 -3.92 -13.08 1.52
CA ILE A 13 -3.37 -12.25 0.43
C ILE A 13 -4.44 -11.84 -0.59
N GLN A 14 -5.50 -12.63 -0.74
CA GLN A 14 -6.61 -12.34 -1.65
C GLN A 14 -7.45 -11.15 -1.19
N GLU A 15 -7.77 -11.08 0.11
CA GLU A 15 -8.48 -9.95 0.71
C GLU A 15 -7.64 -8.68 0.60
N PHE A 16 -6.33 -8.79 0.86
CA PHE A 16 -5.41 -7.67 0.71
C PHE A 16 -5.41 -7.12 -0.73
N LYS A 17 -5.31 -8.00 -1.74
CA LYS A 17 -5.37 -7.64 -3.16
C LYS A 17 -6.69 -6.98 -3.56
N ALA A 18 -7.81 -7.36 -2.93
CA ALA A 18 -9.10 -6.73 -3.19
C ALA A 18 -9.13 -5.30 -2.63
N VAL A 19 -8.68 -5.11 -1.39
CA VAL A 19 -8.71 -3.81 -0.70
C VAL A 19 -7.79 -2.78 -1.37
N ILE A 20 -6.57 -3.16 -1.76
CA ILE A 20 -5.59 -2.18 -2.30
C ILE A 20 -6.02 -1.54 -3.63
N LYS A 21 -6.92 -2.19 -4.39
CA LYS A 21 -7.44 -1.65 -5.66
C LYS A 21 -8.19 -0.34 -5.47
N ASP A 22 -8.91 -0.20 -4.37
CA ASP A 22 -9.78 0.94 -4.10
C ASP A 22 -9.07 2.06 -3.31
N LEU A 23 -7.82 1.83 -2.87
CA LEU A 23 -7.08 2.79 -2.05
C LEU A 23 -6.38 3.87 -2.92
N PRO A 24 -6.30 5.12 -2.45
CA PRO A 24 -5.53 6.15 -3.13
C PRO A 24 -4.02 5.89 -3.00
N ASP A 25 -3.23 6.40 -3.96
CA ASP A 25 -1.76 6.17 -4.01
C ASP A 25 -1.05 6.55 -2.72
N ALA A 26 -1.46 7.64 -2.06
CA ALA A 26 -0.90 8.07 -0.77
C ALA A 26 -1.09 7.04 0.35
N GLN A 27 -2.19 6.27 0.32
CA GLN A 27 -2.38 5.17 1.28
C GLN A 27 -1.55 3.95 0.92
N LEU A 28 -1.40 3.65 -0.38
CA LEU A 28 -0.54 2.54 -0.83
C LEU A 28 0.93 2.75 -0.46
N THR A 29 1.45 3.97 -0.61
CA THR A 29 2.82 4.31 -0.20
C THR A 29 2.99 4.22 1.32
N LYS A 30 2.01 4.66 2.09
CA LYS A 30 2.01 4.49 3.55
C LYS A 30 2.06 3.01 3.94
N ILE A 31 1.18 2.19 3.38
CA ILE A 31 1.14 0.73 3.65
C ILE A 31 2.48 0.08 3.28
N ARG A 32 3.07 0.44 2.14
CA ARG A 32 4.41 -0.05 1.76
C ARG A 32 5.45 0.27 2.84
N SER A 33 5.51 1.52 3.28
CA SER A 33 6.49 1.94 4.30
C SER A 33 6.31 1.21 5.64
N GLU A 34 5.06 0.93 6.03
CA GLU A 34 4.74 0.17 7.24
C GLU A 34 5.17 -1.30 7.11
N LEU A 35 4.92 -1.93 5.96
CA LEU A 35 5.37 -3.30 5.68
C LEU A 35 6.90 -3.42 5.70
N GLU A 36 7.60 -2.51 5.02
CA GLU A 36 9.07 -2.50 5.01
C GLU A 36 9.66 -2.30 6.41
N ASN A 37 9.06 -1.43 7.22
CA ASN A 37 9.49 -1.23 8.59
C ASN A 37 9.25 -2.47 9.46
N SER A 38 8.09 -3.11 9.32
CA SER A 38 7.76 -4.38 9.98
C SER A 38 8.78 -5.47 9.63
N MET A 39 9.10 -5.61 8.34
CA MET A 39 10.10 -6.58 7.87
C MET A 39 11.48 -6.31 8.46
N ARG A 40 11.97 -5.05 8.44
CA ARG A 40 13.24 -4.68 9.07
C ARG A 40 13.27 -4.97 10.57
N HIS A 41 12.12 -4.94 11.24
CA HIS A 41 12.03 -5.27 12.65
C HIS A 41 12.07 -6.79 12.87
N LEU A 42 11.34 -7.54 12.04
CA LEU A 42 11.35 -9.01 12.05
C LEU A 42 12.73 -9.57 11.69
N ASP A 43 13.42 -9.02 10.68
CA ASP A 43 14.78 -9.45 10.31
C ASP A 43 15.77 -9.27 11.46
N ARG A 44 15.70 -8.13 12.16
CA ARG A 44 16.52 -7.89 13.36
C ARG A 44 16.16 -8.86 14.49
N SER A 45 14.88 -9.13 14.71
CA SER A 45 14.41 -10.10 15.70
C SER A 45 14.91 -11.51 15.36
N ASN A 46 14.79 -11.92 14.10
CA ASN A 46 15.24 -13.21 13.58
C ASN A 46 16.75 -13.38 13.67
N LEU A 47 17.51 -12.33 13.40
CA LEU A 47 18.95 -12.33 13.62
C LEU A 47 19.31 -12.53 15.10
N ARG A 48 18.52 -11.97 16.02
CA ARG A 48 18.70 -12.21 17.47
C ARG A 48 18.36 -13.64 17.86
N LEU A 49 17.22 -14.16 17.41
CA LEU A 49 16.78 -15.54 17.66
C LEU A 49 17.80 -16.56 17.15
N LYS A 50 18.33 -16.38 15.93
CA LYS A 50 19.39 -17.24 15.39
C LYS A 50 20.63 -17.30 16.29
N LYS A 51 21.03 -16.16 16.86
CA LYS A 51 22.17 -16.09 17.79
C LYS A 51 21.87 -16.83 19.10
N TYR A 52 20.67 -16.70 19.65
CA TYR A 52 20.26 -17.44 20.86
C TYR A 52 20.23 -18.95 20.62
N ILE A 53 19.62 -19.40 19.51
CA ILE A 53 19.58 -20.81 19.11
C ILE A 53 21.00 -21.36 18.95
N ALA A 54 21.87 -20.67 18.18
CA ALA A 54 23.25 -21.10 17.98
C ALA A 54 24.06 -21.19 19.28
N LYS A 55 23.80 -20.29 20.25
CA LYS A 55 24.41 -20.35 21.58
C LYS A 55 23.99 -21.60 22.34
N ILE A 56 22.69 -21.89 22.40
CA ILE A 56 22.17 -23.05 23.13
C ILE A 56 22.63 -24.37 22.48
N GLU A 57 22.65 -24.43 21.14
CA GLU A 57 23.12 -25.60 20.40
C GLU A 57 24.64 -25.82 20.48
N GLY A 58 25.41 -24.92 21.11
CA GLY A 58 26.86 -25.00 21.22
C GLY A 58 27.60 -24.79 19.91
N LYS A 59 26.92 -24.34 18.84
CA LYS A 59 27.47 -24.07 17.50
C LYS A 59 28.08 -22.67 17.43
N ARG A 60 28.97 -22.33 18.37
CA ARG A 60 29.67 -21.03 18.36
C ARG A 60 30.58 -20.91 17.13
N GLU A 61 30.05 -20.43 16.02
CA GLU A 61 30.83 -19.63 15.08
C GLU A 61 30.81 -18.19 15.60
N ASP A 62 32.00 -17.68 15.95
CA ASP A 62 32.31 -16.32 16.37
C ASP A 62 31.16 -15.32 16.20
N THR A 63 30.40 -15.11 17.28
CA THR A 63 29.27 -14.18 17.30
C THR A 63 29.79 -12.78 16.97
N PRO A 64 29.38 -12.13 15.86
CA PRO A 64 29.87 -10.81 15.53
C PRO A 64 29.38 -9.79 16.55
N ASP A 65 30.31 -8.89 16.88
CA ASP A 65 30.25 -7.79 17.85
C ASP A 65 28.93 -7.00 17.76
N GLY A 66 28.30 -6.73 18.92
CA GLY A 66 27.07 -5.92 19.00
C GLY A 66 25.83 -6.62 19.56
N MET A 67 25.97 -7.76 20.24
CA MET A 67 24.93 -8.27 21.15
C MET A 67 25.39 -8.11 22.60
N ASP A 68 24.51 -7.60 23.46
CA ASP A 68 24.76 -7.52 24.88
C ASP A 68 24.97 -8.93 25.44
N GLN A 69 26.22 -9.23 25.78
CA GLN A 69 26.65 -10.53 26.30
C GLN A 69 25.84 -10.92 27.54
N ASP A 70 25.45 -9.91 28.33
CA ASP A 70 24.60 -10.00 29.51
C ASP A 70 23.17 -10.49 29.22
N GLU A 71 22.60 -10.18 28.05
CA GLU A 71 21.30 -10.73 27.63
C GLU A 71 21.46 -12.17 27.17
N LEU A 72 22.55 -12.45 26.44
CA LEU A 72 22.88 -13.78 25.97
C LEU A 72 23.05 -14.76 27.13
N ASP A 73 23.68 -14.35 28.24
CA ASP A 73 23.99 -15.21 29.40
C ASP A 73 22.78 -15.56 30.27
N LYS A 74 21.65 -14.87 30.07
CA LYS A 74 20.38 -15.17 30.77
C LYS A 74 19.54 -16.24 30.06
N VAL A 75 19.98 -16.71 28.90
CA VAL A 75 19.23 -17.65 28.07
C VAL A 75 19.38 -19.07 28.62
N ASP A 76 18.25 -19.67 29.02
CA ASP A 76 18.21 -21.07 29.48
C ASP A 76 18.23 -22.02 28.28
N ALA A 77 18.92 -23.16 28.43
CA ALA A 77 18.92 -24.24 27.45
C ALA A 77 17.51 -24.82 27.25
N ASN A 78 16.62 -24.69 28.25
CA ASN A 78 15.23 -25.10 28.15
C ASN A 78 14.40 -24.25 27.17
N ASP A 79 14.87 -23.05 26.82
CA ASP A 79 14.14 -22.12 25.93
C ASP A 79 14.41 -22.37 24.44
N LEU A 80 15.23 -23.38 24.08
CA LEU A 80 15.60 -23.67 22.70
C LEU A 80 14.38 -23.80 21.78
N GLN A 81 13.42 -24.65 22.19
CA GLN A 81 12.22 -24.91 21.41
C GLN A 81 11.39 -23.63 21.24
N LEU A 82 11.30 -22.81 22.27
CA LEU A 82 10.57 -21.53 22.22
C LEU A 82 11.20 -20.58 21.20
N PHE A 83 12.53 -20.48 21.14
CA PHE A 83 13.20 -19.63 20.15
C PHE A 83 13.07 -20.18 18.74
N GLU A 84 13.15 -21.50 18.55
CA GLU A 84 12.95 -22.13 17.24
C GLU A 84 11.53 -21.92 16.72
N ASP A 85 10.51 -22.08 17.58
CA ASP A 85 9.11 -21.86 17.23
C ASP A 85 8.86 -20.37 16.92
N SER A 86 9.41 -19.47 17.74
CA SER A 86 9.33 -18.02 17.50
C SER A 86 10.00 -17.62 16.18
N TYR A 87 11.16 -18.20 15.87
CA TYR A 87 11.87 -17.97 14.63
C TYR A 87 11.06 -18.44 13.42
N ARG A 88 10.50 -19.65 13.50
CA ARG A 88 9.66 -20.23 12.45
C ARG A 88 8.40 -19.40 12.19
N GLU A 89 7.74 -18.93 13.24
CA GLU A 89 6.55 -18.08 13.12
C GLU A 89 6.89 -16.76 12.44
N ASN A 90 7.99 -16.11 12.83
CA ASN A 90 8.43 -14.87 12.19
C ASN A 90 8.73 -15.05 10.69
N GLU A 91 9.27 -16.20 10.28
CA GLU A 91 9.50 -16.51 8.86
C GLU A 91 8.18 -16.67 8.08
N ILE A 92 7.11 -17.17 8.71
CA ILE A 92 5.77 -17.20 8.10
C ILE A 92 5.26 -15.78 7.88
N VAL A 93 5.39 -14.91 8.89
CA VAL A 93 4.98 -13.51 8.82
C VAL A 93 5.79 -12.75 7.76
N LEU A 94 7.11 -12.96 7.69
CA LEU A 94 7.97 -12.37 6.67
C LEU A 94 7.52 -12.74 5.25
N ARG A 95 7.27 -14.03 4.99
CA ARG A 95 6.74 -14.48 3.69
C ARG A 95 5.44 -13.78 3.32
N ASN A 96 4.52 -13.66 4.29
CA ASN A 96 3.28 -12.94 4.04
C ASN A 96 3.50 -11.44 3.75
N HIS A 97 4.47 -10.78 4.39
CA HIS A 97 4.82 -9.40 4.06
C HIS A 97 5.44 -9.27 2.66
N TYR A 98 6.30 -10.21 2.24
CA TYR A 98 6.82 -10.25 0.86
C TYR A 98 5.69 -10.37 -0.17
N GLU A 99 4.74 -11.28 0.04
CA GLU A 99 3.58 -11.44 -0.85
C GLU A 99 2.74 -10.16 -0.95
N ARG A 100 2.56 -9.43 0.16
CA ARG A 100 1.84 -8.15 0.18
C ARG A 100 2.60 -7.05 -0.57
N LEU A 101 3.93 -7.00 -0.44
CA LEU A 101 4.75 -6.05 -1.22
C LEU A 101 4.66 -6.34 -2.72
N GLU A 102 4.74 -7.60 -3.12
CA GLU A 102 4.57 -8.01 -4.52
C GLU A 102 3.18 -7.60 -5.05
N ALA A 103 2.12 -7.78 -4.25
CA ALA A 103 0.79 -7.33 -4.62
C ALA A 103 0.72 -5.79 -4.83
N LEU A 104 1.42 -5.01 -4.01
CA LEU A 104 1.52 -3.56 -4.19
C LEU A 104 2.31 -3.18 -5.46
N ASP A 105 3.40 -3.90 -5.78
CA ASP A 105 4.16 -3.70 -7.03
C ASP A 105 3.30 -3.97 -8.26
N LEU A 106 2.53 -5.07 -8.24
CA LEU A 106 1.61 -5.41 -9.31
C LEU A 106 0.54 -4.33 -9.50
N GLU A 107 -0.07 -3.85 -8.42
CA GLU A 107 -1.07 -2.79 -8.45
C GLU A 107 -0.48 -1.46 -8.97
N ALA A 108 0.71 -1.07 -8.51
CA ALA A 108 1.40 0.12 -9.02
C ALA A 108 1.63 0.01 -10.55
N SER A 109 2.11 -1.14 -11.01
CA SER A 109 2.31 -1.40 -12.43
C SER A 109 1.01 -1.35 -13.24
N TYR A 110 -0.11 -1.78 -12.65
CA TYR A 110 -1.43 -1.73 -13.28
C TYR A 110 -1.91 -0.29 -13.44
N ARG A 111 -1.78 0.55 -12.40
CA ARG A 111 -2.13 1.97 -12.44
C ARG A 111 -1.31 2.75 -13.45
N GLU A 112 0.00 2.49 -13.52
CA GLU A 112 0.88 3.13 -14.52
C GLU A 112 0.46 2.80 -15.96
N ARG A 113 0.08 1.55 -16.24
CA ARG A 113 -0.43 1.15 -17.56
C ARG A 113 -1.78 1.77 -17.88
N GLY A 114 -2.67 1.84 -16.89
CA GLY A 114 -3.99 2.48 -17.01
C GLY A 114 -3.89 3.98 -17.32
N ALA A 115 -3.00 4.69 -16.62
CA ALA A 115 -2.74 6.11 -16.85
C ALA A 115 -2.22 6.40 -18.27
N ARG A 116 -1.40 5.50 -18.84
CA ARG A 116 -0.89 5.62 -20.22
C ARG A 116 -1.93 5.31 -21.30
N SER A 117 -3.03 4.63 -20.93
CA SER A 117 -4.07 4.19 -21.89
C SER A 117 -5.29 5.10 -21.91
N ALA A 118 -5.36 6.12 -21.04
CA ALA A 118 -6.42 7.13 -21.10
C ALA A 118 -6.15 8.07 -22.30
N PRO A 119 -7.01 8.10 -23.33
CA PRO A 119 -6.87 9.08 -24.40
C PRO A 119 -7.10 10.47 -23.80
N SER A 120 -6.10 11.34 -23.96
CA SER A 120 -6.21 12.77 -23.67
C SER A 120 -7.34 13.37 -24.51
N ALA A 121 -8.54 13.44 -23.95
CA ALA A 121 -9.66 14.20 -24.50
C ALA A 121 -9.51 15.68 -24.12
N ALA A 122 -8.40 16.30 -24.55
CA ALA A 122 -8.21 17.75 -24.45
C ALA A 122 -7.15 18.21 -25.45
N SER A 123 -7.52 18.43 -26.71
CA SER A 123 -6.88 19.38 -27.64
C SER A 123 -7.63 19.46 -28.98
N ALA A 124 -8.79 20.11 -28.99
CA ALA A 124 -9.40 20.77 -30.16
C ALA A 124 -10.52 21.64 -29.57
N SER A 125 -10.49 22.98 -29.57
CA SER A 125 -10.23 23.87 -30.69
C SER A 125 -9.87 25.27 -30.19
N SER A 126 -8.68 25.77 -30.55
CA SER A 126 -8.35 27.20 -30.51
C SER A 126 -7.78 27.60 -31.86
N GLN A 127 -8.66 27.79 -32.84
CA GLN A 127 -8.32 28.54 -34.05
C GLN A 127 -8.88 29.95 -33.93
N SER A 128 -8.01 30.84 -33.45
CA SER A 128 -8.13 32.27 -33.63
C SER A 128 -7.79 32.62 -35.08
N HIS A 129 -8.76 33.11 -35.85
CA HIS A 129 -8.48 34.09 -36.88
C HIS A 129 -9.51 35.22 -36.84
N SER A 130 -9.00 36.38 -36.43
CA SER A 130 -9.63 37.69 -36.47
C SER A 130 -9.61 38.23 -37.90
N THR A 131 -10.77 38.65 -38.41
CA THR A 131 -10.89 39.86 -39.25
C THR A 131 -12.28 40.52 -39.09
N ARG A 132 -12.28 41.57 -38.25
CA ARG A 132 -12.94 42.90 -38.44
C ARG A 132 -14.47 43.00 -38.59
N ALA A 133 -15.09 43.69 -37.61
CA ALA A 133 -16.51 44.03 -37.44
C ALA A 133 -17.03 45.14 -38.42
N PRO A 134 -18.33 45.53 -38.41
CA PRO A 134 -18.97 46.22 -37.28
C PRO A 134 -20.32 45.65 -36.81
N ALA A 135 -20.67 46.02 -35.58
CA ALA A 135 -21.76 45.55 -34.74
C ALA A 135 -23.17 45.97 -35.19
N PHE A 136 -24.17 45.17 -34.82
CA PHE A 136 -25.47 45.65 -34.33
C PHE A 136 -26.05 44.63 -33.33
N ASP A 137 -26.12 45.08 -32.08
CA ASP A 137 -26.88 44.49 -30.97
C ASP A 137 -28.33 45.00 -31.08
N SER A 138 -29.31 44.11 -30.95
CA SER A 138 -30.69 44.50 -30.76
C SER A 138 -31.43 43.35 -30.07
N ASP A 139 -31.71 43.57 -28.78
CA ASP A 139 -32.84 43.00 -28.05
C ASP A 139 -34.13 43.08 -28.93
N ASN A 140 -35.13 42.20 -28.79
CA ASN A 140 -35.96 42.09 -27.60
C ASN A 140 -36.98 40.95 -27.71
N THR A 141 -37.35 40.39 -26.55
CA THR A 141 -38.71 39.96 -26.15
C THR A 141 -39.61 39.16 -27.10
N GLY A 142 -40.02 37.97 -26.64
CA GLY A 142 -41.42 37.54 -26.79
C GLY A 142 -41.67 36.04 -26.78
N GLY A 143 -42.29 35.52 -25.71
CA GLY A 143 -42.99 34.23 -25.71
C GLY A 143 -42.64 33.33 -24.51
N ASP A 144 -42.75 33.83 -23.29
CA ASP A 144 -43.92 33.70 -22.40
C ASP A 144 -43.79 32.53 -21.40
N THR A 145 -43.52 32.92 -20.16
CA THR A 145 -43.35 32.13 -18.94
C THR A 145 -44.69 31.79 -18.28
N ASN A 146 -45.75 31.49 -19.04
CA ASN A 146 -47.09 31.30 -18.46
C ASN A 146 -47.93 30.18 -19.11
N ALA A 147 -47.39 28.96 -19.17
CA ALA A 147 -48.22 27.76 -19.39
C ALA A 147 -48.14 26.82 -18.18
N PRO A 148 -48.99 27.01 -17.15
CA PRO A 148 -49.22 26.00 -16.14
C PRO A 148 -50.18 24.93 -16.71
N ASN A 149 -49.78 23.67 -16.57
CA ASN A 149 -50.57 22.43 -16.75
C ASN A 149 -50.68 21.79 -18.15
N SER A 150 -50.04 20.60 -18.22
CA SER A 150 -50.59 19.32 -18.69
C SER A 150 -50.94 19.10 -20.17
N VAL A 151 -50.41 18.01 -20.76
CA VAL A 151 -51.13 16.74 -21.01
C VAL A 151 -50.27 15.84 -21.92
N TYR A 152 -50.21 14.55 -21.55
CA TYR A 152 -49.68 13.42 -22.34
C TYR A 152 -50.39 13.28 -23.69
N LEU A 153 -49.65 12.89 -24.74
CA LEU A 153 -50.08 11.94 -25.77
C LEU A 153 -48.86 11.23 -26.35
#